data_AF-A0A942J167-F1
#
_entry.id   AF-A0A942J167-F1
#
_cell.length_a   1.000
_cell.length_b   1.000
_cell.length_c   1.000
_cell.angle_alpha   90.00
_cell.angle_beta   90.00
_cell.angle_gamma   90.00
#
_symmetry.space_group_name_H-M   'P 1'
#
loop_
_entity.id
_entity.type
_entity.pdbx_description
1 polymer ?
#
loop_
_entity_poly.entity_id
_entity_poly.type
_entity_poly.pdbx_seq_one_letter_code
_entity_poly.pdbx_strand_id
1 'polypeptide(L)' 'MKRGLFMMQNVQLIDKLPSLSNQELRDIISECESEICEGTAKIEDYEAFVLCQQELVRRTWS' A
#
# COMPACT_ATOMS: atom_id res chain seq x y z
N MET A 1 17.78 5.56 8.89
CA MET A 1 17.05 6.10 7.72
C MET A 1 17.17 5.08 6.59
N LYS A 2 16.19 4.17 6.45
CA LYS A 2 16.12 3.23 5.32
C LYS A 2 15.03 3.72 4.36
N ARG A 3 15.34 4.78 3.60
CA ARG A 3 14.53 5.20 2.45
C ARG A 3 14.93 4.31 1.28
N GLY A 4 14.12 3.32 0.90
CA GLY A 4 14.44 2.58 -0.32
C GLY A 4 13.83 1.20 -0.55
N LEU A 5 12.57 0.93 -0.16
CA LEU A 5 11.96 -0.36 -0.55
C LEU A 5 10.65 -0.32 -1.35
N PHE A 6 9.96 0.83 -1.48
CA PHE A 6 8.77 0.91 -2.32
C PHE A 6 9.10 1.51 -3.70
N MET A 7 10.00 0.83 -4.42
CA MET A 7 10.07 0.85 -5.88
C MET A 7 9.37 -0.41 -6.44
N MET A 8 8.21 -0.77 -5.88
CA MET A 8 7.36 -1.77 -6.51
C MET A 8 6.59 -1.07 -7.63
N GLN A 9 6.99 -1.31 -8.88
CA GLN A 9 6.14 -0.98 -10.02
C GLN A 9 4.74 -1.55 -9.74
N ASN A 10 3.70 -0.73 -9.91
CA ASN A 10 2.33 -1.00 -9.48
C ASN A 10 1.83 -2.43 -9.78
N VAL A 11 2.23 -2.98 -10.93
CA VAL A 11 1.98 -4.38 -11.36
C VAL A 11 2.43 -5.41 -10.31
N GLN A 12 3.60 -5.23 -9.71
CA GLN A 12 4.13 -6.15 -8.70
C GLN A 12 3.41 -6.07 -7.35
N LEU A 13 2.77 -4.94 -7.03
CA LEU A 13 1.98 -4.83 -5.81
C LEU A 13 0.67 -5.62 -5.98
N ILE A 14 -0.02 -5.43 -7.10
CA ILE A 14 -1.27 -6.13 -7.42
C ILE A 14 -1.09 -7.65 -7.33
N ASP A 15 -0.03 -8.19 -7.92
CA ASP A 15 0.26 -9.64 -7.88
C ASP A 15 0.52 -10.14 -6.45
N LYS A 16 1.04 -9.29 -5.56
CA LYS A 16 1.36 -9.66 -4.17
C LYS A 16 0.21 -9.42 -3.19
N LEU A 17 -0.74 -8.53 -3.48
CA LEU A 17 -1.85 -8.19 -2.57
C LEU A 17 -2.56 -9.42 -1.95
N PRO A 18 -2.89 -10.50 -2.68
CA PRO A 18 -3.55 -11.65 -2.09
C PRO A 18 -2.70 -12.38 -1.04
N SER A 19 -1.37 -12.26 -1.12
CA SER A 19 -0.41 -12.93 -0.23
C SER A 19 -0.04 -12.12 1.02
N LEU A 20 -0.26 -10.80 0.99
CA LEU A 20 0.04 -9.93 2.13
C LEU A 20 -0.94 -10.21 3.28
N SER A 21 -0.45 -10.21 4.52
CA SER A 21 -1.30 -10.29 5.71
C SER A 21 -2.09 -8.98 5.93
N ASN A 22 -3.14 -9.04 6.75
CA ASN A 22 -3.90 -7.82 7.10
C ASN A 22 -3.04 -6.78 7.82
N GLN A 23 -2.00 -7.22 8.55
CA GLN A 23 -1.08 -6.29 9.20
C GLN A 23 -0.18 -5.60 8.18
N GLU A 24 0.41 -6.35 7.24
CA GLU A 24 1.24 -5.78 6.18
C GLU A 24 0.47 -4.78 5.32
N LEU A 25 -0.80 -5.08 5.00
CA LEU A 25 -1.67 -4.14 4.28
C LEU A 25 -1.90 -2.84 5.06
N ARG A 26 -2.09 -2.92 6.39
CA ARG A 26 -2.26 -1.73 7.25
C ARG A 26 -0.96 -0.94 7.40
N ASP A 27 0.18 -1.62 7.48
CA ASP A 27 1.48 -0.97 7.57
C ASP A 27 1.78 -0.17 6.30
N ILE A 28 1.50 -0.75 5.12
CA ILE A 28 1.61 -0.04 3.83
C ILE A 28 0.68 1.18 3.78
N ILE A 29 -0.58 1.01 4.19
CA ILE A 29 -1.54 2.12 4.26
C ILE A 29 -1.00 3.25 5.14
N SER A 30 -0.47 2.93 6.32
CA SER A 30 0.07 3.93 7.25
C SER A 30 1.30 4.66 6.70
N GLU A 31 2.16 3.98 5.94
CA GLU A 31 3.31 4.60 5.27
C GLU A 31 2.84 5.55 4.17
N CYS A 32 1.89 5.12 3.34
CA CYS A 32 1.29 5.98 2.32
C CYS A 32 0.61 7.21 2.94
N GLU A 33 -0.16 7.05 4.02
CA GLU A 33 -0.80 8.18 4.73
C GLU A 33 0.23 9.19 5.23
N SER A 34 1.36 8.72 5.77
CA SER A 34 2.44 9.59 6.22
C SER A 34 2.98 10.44 5.06
N GLU A 35 3.33 9.82 3.93
CA GLU A 35 3.89 10.55 2.78
C GLU A 35 2.85 11.49 2.14
N ILE A 36 1.57 11.11 2.15
CA ILE A 36 0.47 11.96 1.66
C ILE A 36 0.32 13.18 2.56
N CYS A 37 0.29 13.01 3.88
CA CYS A 37 0.17 14.11 4.84
C CYS A 37 1.37 15.06 4.80
N GLU A 38 2.57 14.55 4.57
CA GLU A 38 3.79 15.36 4.43
C GLU A 38 3.91 16.03 3.05
N GLY A 39 3.01 15.72 2.10
CA GLY A 39 3.02 16.28 0.76
C GLY A 39 4.17 15.77 -0.12
N THR A 40 4.78 14.65 0.25
CA THR A 40 5.92 14.02 -0.44
C THR A 40 5.53 12.78 -1.23
N ALA A 41 4.29 12.31 -1.09
CA ALA A 41 3.75 11.17 -1.82
C ALA A 41 3.83 11.35 -3.34
N LYS A 42 4.24 10.28 -4.00
CA LYS A 42 4.17 10.10 -5.46
C LYS A 42 2.83 9.44 -5.82
N ILE A 43 2.53 9.40 -7.12
CA ILE A 43 1.31 8.77 -7.64
C ILE A 43 1.21 7.31 -7.17
N GLU A 44 2.33 6.59 -7.17
CA GLU A 44 2.40 5.20 -6.77
C GLU A 44 1.98 4.98 -5.31
N ASP A 45 2.22 5.95 -4.42
CA ASP A 45 1.82 5.87 -3.02
C ASP A 45 0.29 5.96 -2.88
N TYR A 46 -0.36 6.82 -3.67
CA TYR A 46 -1.83 6.89 -3.73
C TYR A 46 -2.44 5.60 -4.29
N GLU A 47 -1.83 5.05 -5.34
CA GLU A 47 -2.32 3.80 -5.93
C GLU A 47 -2.16 2.62 -4.95
N ALA A 48 -1.01 2.51 -4.27
CA ALA A 48 -0.77 1.50 -3.26
C ALA A 48 -1.74 1.61 -2.08
N PHE A 49 -2.02 2.83 -1.63
CA PHE A 49 -3.01 3.13 -0.59
C PHE A 49 -4.40 2.60 -0.97
N VAL A 50 -4.88 2.94 -2.18
CA VAL A 50 -6.20 2.49 -2.66
C VAL A 50 -6.26 0.97 -2.81
N LEU A 51 -5.23 0.36 -3.40
CA LEU A 51 -5.18 -1.09 -3.62
C LEU A 51 -5.20 -1.89 -2.32
N CYS A 52 -4.43 -1.46 -1.31
CA CYS A 52 -4.41 -2.12 -0.01
C CYS A 52 -5.76 -1.99 0.72
N GLN A 53 -6.43 -0.83 0.61
CA GLN A 53 -7.77 -0.65 1.15
C GLN A 53 -8.80 -1.56 0.46
N GLN A 54 -8.76 -1.65 -0.87
CA GLN A 54 -9.65 -2.53 -1.64
C GLN A 54 -9.49 -4.00 -1.23
N GLU A 55 -8.25 -4.46 -1.04
CA GLU A 55 -7.99 -5.83 -0.60
C GLU A 55 -8.50 -6.10 0.83
N LEU A 56 -8.32 -5.15 1.76
CA LEU A 56 -8.89 -5.27 3.12
C LEU A 56 -10.42 -5.31 3.10
N VAL A 57 -11.06 -4.47 2.28
CA VAL A 57 -12.51 -4.49 2.08
C VAL A 57 -12.94 -5.84 1.51
N ARG A 58 -12.28 -6.33 0.46
CA ARG A 58 -12.57 -7.64 -0.16
C ARG A 58 -12.53 -8.77 0.85
N ARG A 59 -11.56 -8.76 1.78
CA ARG A 59 -11.43 -9.78 2.84
C ARG A 59 -12.49 -9.68 3.93
N THR A 60 -12.98 -8.48 4.21
CA THR A 60 -13.99 -8.26 5.26
C THR A 60 -15.35 -8.84 4.86
N TRP A 61 -15.65 -8.86 3.56
CA TRP A 61 -16.93 -9.31 3.00
C TRP A 61 -16.88 -10.69 2.32
N SER A 62 -15.76 -11.41 2.43
CA SER A 62 -15.58 -12.78 1.93
C SER A 62 -15.85 -13.81 3.03
#